data_AF-A0A928RWQ0-F1
#
_entry.id   AF-A0A928RWQ0-F1
#
_cell.length_a   1.000
_cell.length_b   1.000
_cell.length_c   1.000
_cell.angle_alpha   90.00
_cell.angle_beta   90.00
_cell.angle_gamma   90.00
#
_symmetry.space_group_name_H-M   'P 1'
#
loop_
_entity.id
_entity.type
_entity.pdbx_description
1 polymer ?
#
loop_
_entity_poly.entity_id
_entity_poly.type
_entity_poly.pdbx_seq_one_letter_code
_entity_poly.pdbx_strand_id
1 'polypeptide(L)' 'MARSMTGWGKGDFNIKGDLYAIEVKALNHRFIDISMRAPERFSP' A
#
# COMPACT_ATOMS: atom_id res chain seq x y z
N MET A 1 -25.97 1.75 -5.30
CA MET A 1 -25.07 2.91 -5.06
C MET A 1 -24.24 2.58 -3.83
N ALA A 2 -22.97 2.19 -3.99
CA ALA A 2 -22.17 1.68 -2.87
C ALA A 2 -21.88 2.81 -1.87
N ARG A 3 -22.35 2.64 -0.62
CA ARG A 3 -22.34 3.66 0.43
C ARG A 3 -21.09 3.63 1.32
N SER A 4 -20.16 2.72 1.06
CA SER A 4 -18.86 2.65 1.69
C SER A 4 -17.94 1.90 0.74
N MET A 5 -16.86 2.55 0.30
CA MET A 5 -15.85 1.94 -0.57
C MET A 5 -14.59 1.80 0.27
N THR A 6 -14.71 1.06 1.38
CA THR A 6 -13.57 0.70 2.22
C THR A 6 -12.84 -0.45 1.54
N GLY A 7 -11.75 -0.13 0.86
CA GLY A 7 -10.87 -1.10 0.23
C GLY A 7 -9.61 -1.26 1.07
N TRP A 8 -9.27 -2.50 1.43
CA TRP A 8 -7.97 -2.81 2.01
C TRP A 8 -7.25 -3.81 1.11
N GLY A 9 -6.00 -3.49 0.77
CA GLY A 9 -5.13 -4.33 -0.04
C GLY A 9 -3.75 -4.40 0.58
N LYS A 10 -3.19 -5.61 0.64
CA LYS A 10 -1.81 -5.84 0.99
C LYS A 10 -1.13 -6.58 -0.15
N GLY A 11 0.05 -6.12 -0.53
CA GLY A 11 0.88 -6.77 -1.53
C GLY A 11 2.32 -6.81 -1.06
N ASP A 12 2.92 -7.99 -1.16
CA ASP A 12 4.36 -8.17 -1.11
C ASP A 12 4.89 -8.46 -2.51
N PHE A 13 6.06 -7.91 -2.81
CA PHE A 13 6.74 -8.22 -4.05
C PHE A 13 8.25 -8.14 -3.86
N ASN A 14 8.96 -8.99 -4.58
CA ASN A 14 10.41 -9.01 -4.59
C ASN A 14 10.92 -8.39 -5.89
N ILE A 15 11.78 -7.38 -5.78
CA ILE A 15 12.48 -6.81 -6.94
C ILE A 15 13.97 -6.98 -6.69
N LYS A 16 14.63 -7.75 -7.56
CA LYS A 16 16.10 -7.91 -7.54
C LYS A 16 16.66 -8.36 -6.17
N GLY A 17 15.90 -9.15 -5.41
CA GLY A 17 16.30 -9.64 -4.09
C GLY A 17 15.77 -8.79 -2.93
N ASP A 18 15.32 -7.56 -3.19
CA ASP A 18 14.75 -6.69 -2.18
C ASP A 18 13.26 -6.97 -1.98
N LEU A 19 12.85 -7.18 -0.72
CA LEU A 19 11.46 -7.40 -0.35
C LEU A 19 10.78 -6.08 -0.04
N TYR A 20 9.68 -5.82 -0.74
CA TYR A 20 8.83 -4.67 -0.53
C TYR A 20 7.48 -5.12 -0.02
N ALA A 21 6.94 -4.37 0.94
CA ALA A 21 5.59 -4.57 1.43
C ALA A 21 4.82 -3.27 1.28
N ILE A 22 3.69 -3.33 0.59
CA ILE A 22 2.77 -2.22 0.41
C ILE A 22 1.43 -2.57 1.04
N GLU A 23 0.90 -1.61 1.79
CA GLU A 23 -0.45 -1.65 2.33
C GLU A 23 -1.23 -0.43 1.81
N VAL A 24 -2.41 -0.68 1.25
CA VAL A 24 -3.30 0.34 0.72
C VAL A 24 -4.62 0.30 1.47
N LYS A 25 -4.99 1.43 2.05
CA LYS A 25 -6.26 1.65 2.73
C LYS A 25 -7.01 2.76 2.01
N ALA A 26 -8.10 2.40 1.36
CA ALA A 26 -9.07 3.36 0.84
C ALA A 26 -10.24 3.39 1.82
N LEU A 27 -10.52 4.54 2.44
CA LEU A 27 -11.67 4.69 3.35
C LEU A 27 -12.95 5.07 2.58
N ASN A 28 -12.79 5.71 1.42
CA ASN A 28 -13.82 6.05 0.44
C ASN A 28 -13.16 6.57 -0.85
N HIS A 29 -13.94 7.00 -1.85
CA HIS A 29 -13.42 7.55 -3.12
C HIS A 29 -12.58 8.84 -2.97
N ARG A 30 -12.55 9.47 -1.79
CA ARG A 30 -11.90 10.75 -1.54
C ARG A 30 -10.59 10.62 -0.76
N PHE A 31 -10.42 9.54 0.01
CA PHE A 31 -9.27 9.34 0.88
C PHE A 31 -8.61 7.99 0.61
N ILE A 32 -7.35 8.06 0.15
CA ILE A 32 -6.46 6.91 -0.02
C ILE A 32 -5.22 7.13 0.84
N ASP A 33 -4.90 6.13 1.66
CA ASP A 33 -3.67 6.05 2.45
C ASP A 33 -2.83 4.88 1.92
N ILE A 34 -1.59 5.16 1.55
CA ILE A 34 -0.64 4.19 1.00
C ILE A 34 0.59 4.19 1.90
N SER A 35 0.83 3.05 2.54
CA SER A 35 1.99 2.82 3.39
C SER A 35 2.91 1.79 2.73
N MET A 36 4.16 2.17 2.48
CA MET A 36 5.17 1.30 1.86
C MET A 36 6.34 1.11 2.81
N ARG A 37 6.72 -0.15 3.05
CA ARG A 37 7.99 -0.51 3.69
C ARG A 37 8.97 -0.93 2.60
N ALA A 38 10.08 -0.22 2.52
CA ALA A 38 11.15 -0.44 1.55
C ALA A 38 12.47 -0.72 2.29
N PRO A 39 13.47 -1.32 1.61
CA PRO A 39 14.82 -1.46 2.15
C PRO A 39 15.43 -0.10 2.50
N GLU A 40 16.28 -0.08 3.53
CA GLU A 40 16.91 1.13 4.10
C GLU A 40 17.64 1.97 3.04
N ARG A 41 18.19 1.33 2.01
CA ARG A 41 18.87 1.97 0.88
C ARG A 41 17.97 2.91 0.06
N PHE A 42 16.65 2.78 0.15
CA PHE A 42 15.66 3.61 -0.54
C PHE A 42 14.92 4.57 0.39
N SER A 43 15.26 4.59 1.70
CA SER A 43 14.75 5.60 2.62
C SER A 43 15.56 6.90 2.43
N PRO A 44 14.92 8.08 2.28
CA PRO A 44 15.61 9.36 2.26
C PRO A 44 16.29 9.66 3.61
#